data_AF-C0EET4-F1
#
_entry.id   AF-C0EET4-F1
#
_cell.length_a   1.000
_cell.length_b   1.000
_cell.length_c   1.000
_cell.angle_alpha   90.00
_cell.angle_beta   90.00
_cell.angle_gamma   90.00
#
_symmetry.space_group_name_H-M   'P 1'
#
loop_
_entity.id
_entity.type
_entity.pdbx_description
1 polymer ?
#
loop_
_entity_poly.entity_id
_entity_poly.type
_entity_poly.pdbx_seq_one_letter_code
_entity_poly.pdbx_strand_id
1 'polypeptide(L)'
;MTANTYKPGQITALYARLSQEDTLEGDSNSIVNQKAVLSKYAADNGFSNPVFFIDDGVSGVTFDRPNFNRMIAEIEAGNVATVIVKDMSRLGRDYLKVGYYTEIFFVERDVRYIAINDGVDSAKGDNDFTPFRNLFNDFYAKDTSKKVRAIKRAQGQAGEHLTKPPYGYMVSPTDKKQWIVDEEAAAVVKRIFDLCIGGKGPMQIAKILKEDKVPTAKAYYAEKKGKALPENPYNWKDSTIVGILERMDYCGHTVNFKSYSKSHKLKKRIPTTKEQQAIFFNTHEAIVEDAVFERVQELRANKRRPTKADRQGLFSGLVYCADCGSKLHFATCKSFNGSQDHYRCAKYKSNTGSCTAHFIREEVLKQIVWSRIFDVTALFFDDIMAFHEMMYQQRSAETEKEMKRRKREVGQARKRIAELDRIFKRIYEDDISGAISHDRFLKLSAEYEAEQRELEEKVKADQQEVDTYEQNKSDFDSFAAIIRKYVGIKELTPAIVNEFIKKITVHAPEKVDGKRVQKVDIVFNFVGELNFLSATQPKRQGA
;
A
#
# COMPACT_ATOMS: atom_id res chain seq x y z
N MET A 1 -12.98 53.06 -20.30
CA MET A 1 -12.63 53.84 -21.50
C MET A 1 -11.68 54.95 -21.08
N THR A 2 -10.38 54.67 -21.11
CA THR A 2 -9.34 55.71 -21.11
C THR A 2 -8.98 55.92 -22.58
N ALA A 3 -9.36 57.07 -23.12
CA ALA A 3 -8.93 57.47 -24.46
C ALA A 3 -7.40 57.67 -24.41
N ASN A 4 -6.64 56.85 -25.14
CA ASN A 4 -5.22 57.07 -25.35
C ASN A 4 -5.07 58.40 -26.11
N THR A 5 -4.86 59.49 -25.38
CA THR A 5 -4.52 60.79 -25.93
C THR A 5 -3.11 60.72 -26.49
N TYR A 6 -3.00 60.43 -27.79
CA TYR A 6 -1.76 60.60 -28.54
C TYR A 6 -1.28 62.05 -28.38
N LYS A 7 -0.08 62.24 -27.85
CA LYS A 7 0.59 63.54 -27.93
C LYS A 7 1.02 63.75 -29.39
N PRO A 8 0.80 64.94 -29.99
CA PRO A 8 1.24 65.23 -31.36
C PRO A 8 2.75 64.97 -31.50
N GLY A 9 3.12 64.06 -32.40
CA GLY A 9 4.54 63.72 -32.68
C GLY A 9 5.03 62.40 -32.09
N GLN A 10 4.25 61.66 -31.31
CA GLN A 10 4.66 60.36 -30.78
C GLN A 10 4.89 59.30 -31.87
N ILE A 11 5.90 58.46 -31.65
CA ILE A 11 6.38 57.43 -32.55
C ILE A 11 5.48 56.19 -32.48
N THR A 12 5.18 55.62 -33.65
CA THR A 12 4.72 54.23 -33.79
C THR A 12 5.93 53.35 -34.08
N ALA A 13 6.39 52.59 -33.09
CA ALA A 13 7.54 51.72 -33.21
C ALA A 13 7.17 50.43 -33.98
N LEU A 14 7.81 50.21 -35.12
CA LEU A 14 7.70 49.00 -35.93
C LEU A 14 8.92 48.11 -35.66
N TYR A 15 8.74 47.03 -34.90
CA TYR A 15 9.85 46.16 -34.51
C TYR A 15 9.91 44.89 -35.37
N ALA A 16 11.07 44.66 -35.99
CA ALA A 16 11.34 43.51 -36.85
C ALA A 16 12.61 42.78 -36.38
N ARG A 17 12.59 41.45 -36.41
CA ARG A 17 13.72 40.61 -35.97
C ARG A 17 13.87 39.36 -36.82
N LEU A 18 15.11 39.02 -37.15
CA LEU A 18 15.48 37.76 -37.80
C LEU A 18 16.55 37.04 -36.97
N SER A 19 16.26 35.82 -36.50
CA SER A 19 17.26 34.95 -35.88
C SER A 19 18.03 34.16 -36.95
N GLN A 20 19.27 33.74 -36.66
CA GLN A 20 20.01 32.79 -37.51
C GLN A 20 19.28 31.44 -37.72
N GLU A 21 18.40 31.05 -36.78
CA GLU A 21 17.55 29.87 -36.94
C GLU A 21 16.36 30.11 -37.90
N ASP A 22 15.86 31.35 -38.00
CA ASP A 22 14.72 31.72 -38.84
C ASP A 22 15.11 31.85 -40.32
N THR A 23 16.42 31.95 -40.62
CA THR A 23 16.97 31.98 -41.99
C THR A 23 16.68 30.71 -42.80
N LEU A 24 16.38 29.60 -42.13
CA LEU A 24 16.08 28.30 -42.75
C LEU A 24 14.61 28.17 -43.21
N GLU A 25 13.72 29.07 -42.80
CA GLU A 25 12.26 28.96 -43.02
C GLU A 25 11.73 29.73 -44.27
N GLY A 26 12.62 30.24 -45.14
CA GLY A 26 12.28 30.81 -46.45
C GLY A 26 11.88 32.30 -46.48
N ASP A 27 11.61 32.81 -47.69
CA ASP A 27 11.44 34.25 -48.02
C ASP A 27 10.40 35.01 -47.17
N SER A 28 9.43 34.29 -46.59
CA SER A 28 8.34 34.86 -45.80
C SER A 28 8.77 35.44 -44.44
N ASN A 29 9.92 35.01 -43.90
CA ASN A 29 10.45 35.50 -42.63
C ASN A 29 11.54 36.57 -42.80
N SER A 30 11.91 36.91 -44.04
CA SER A 30 12.89 37.97 -44.32
C SER A 30 12.49 39.30 -43.67
N ILE A 31 13.49 40.06 -43.20
CA ILE A 31 13.29 41.42 -42.66
C ILE A 31 12.57 42.31 -43.68
N VAL A 32 12.81 42.11 -44.98
CA VAL A 32 12.15 42.83 -46.07
C VAL A 32 10.64 42.60 -46.05
N ASN A 33 10.20 41.34 -45.91
CA ASN A 33 8.77 41.03 -45.81
C ASN A 33 8.15 41.55 -44.51
N GLN A 34 8.87 41.42 -43.37
CA GLN A 34 8.39 41.96 -42.09
C GLN A 34 8.16 43.48 -42.16
N LYS A 35 9.08 44.23 -42.78
CA LYS A 35 8.92 45.67 -43.00
C LYS A 35 7.72 46.00 -43.87
N ALA A 36 7.52 45.27 -44.97
CA ALA A 36 6.38 45.49 -45.86
C ALA A 36 5.04 45.28 -45.14
N VAL A 37 4.92 44.21 -44.35
CA VAL A 37 3.71 43.90 -43.56
C VAL A 37 3.46 44.98 -42.49
N LEU A 38 4.49 45.37 -41.75
CA LEU A 38 4.39 46.37 -40.68
C LEU A 38 4.04 47.76 -41.23
N SER A 39 4.70 48.20 -42.30
CA SER A 39 4.39 49.48 -42.96
C SER A 39 2.96 49.53 -43.49
N LYS A 40 2.53 48.45 -44.15
CA LYS A 40 1.17 48.35 -44.70
C LYS A 40 0.13 48.42 -43.59
N TYR A 41 0.32 47.66 -42.52
CA TYR A 41 -0.60 47.67 -41.38
C TYR A 41 -0.66 49.03 -40.68
N ALA A 42 0.49 49.70 -40.52
CA ALA A 42 0.55 51.03 -39.94
C ALA A 42 -0.24 52.06 -40.78
N ALA A 43 -0.07 52.02 -42.10
CA ALA A 43 -0.77 52.90 -43.03
C ALA A 43 -2.29 52.63 -43.07
N ASP A 44 -2.68 51.35 -43.22
CA ASP A 44 -4.08 50.93 -43.34
C ASP A 44 -4.91 51.26 -42.08
N ASN A 45 -4.26 51.33 -40.91
CA ASN A 45 -4.90 51.62 -39.62
C ASN A 45 -4.65 53.06 -39.11
N GLY A 46 -4.06 53.93 -39.93
CA GLY A 46 -3.91 55.36 -39.63
C GLY A 46 -2.89 55.68 -38.51
N PHE A 47 -1.88 54.84 -38.29
CA PHE A 47 -0.83 55.11 -37.31
C PHE A 47 0.17 56.15 -37.84
N SER A 48 0.38 57.22 -37.06
CA SER A 48 1.31 58.30 -37.42
C SER A 48 2.75 58.03 -36.95
N ASN A 49 3.72 58.64 -37.65
CA ASN A 49 5.15 58.60 -37.32
C ASN A 49 5.74 57.17 -37.15
N PRO A 50 5.66 56.29 -38.16
CA PRO A 50 6.22 54.95 -38.07
C PRO A 50 7.77 54.97 -38.10
N VAL A 51 8.41 54.38 -37.09
CA VAL A 51 9.87 54.26 -36.99
C VAL A 51 10.25 52.79 -36.85
N PHE A 52 11.20 52.34 -37.68
CA PHE A 52 11.69 50.96 -37.65
C PHE A 52 12.79 50.74 -36.62
N PHE A 53 12.66 49.64 -35.89
CA PHE A 53 13.69 49.08 -35.00
C PHE A 53 13.96 47.66 -35.46
N ILE A 54 15.19 47.36 -35.90
CA ILE A 54 15.50 46.13 -36.62
C ILE A 54 16.70 45.44 -35.99
N ASP A 55 16.53 44.21 -35.51
CA ASP A 55 17.64 43.37 -35.06
C ASP A 55 17.82 42.17 -36.01
N ASP A 56 18.93 42.14 -36.74
CA ASP A 56 19.27 41.08 -37.69
C ASP A 56 20.36 40.16 -37.12
N GLY A 57 20.19 38.85 -37.25
CA GLY A 57 21.11 37.83 -36.75
C GLY A 57 21.10 37.61 -35.22
N VAL A 58 20.13 38.16 -34.48
CA VAL A 58 20.08 38.11 -33.00
C VAL A 58 19.04 37.09 -32.49
N SER A 59 19.44 36.30 -31.49
CA SER A 59 18.62 35.23 -30.92
C SER A 59 17.36 35.73 -30.19
N GLY A 60 16.26 34.99 -30.34
CA GLY A 60 14.97 35.29 -29.71
C GLY A 60 14.93 35.06 -28.20
N VAL A 61 15.90 34.36 -27.60
CA VAL A 61 15.91 34.07 -26.15
C VAL A 61 16.55 35.19 -25.31
N THR A 62 17.37 36.05 -25.92
CA THR A 62 18.04 37.17 -25.23
C THR A 62 17.31 38.47 -25.51
N PHE A 63 17.07 39.30 -24.49
CA PHE A 63 16.42 40.61 -24.62
C PHE A 63 17.41 41.78 -24.68
N ASP A 64 18.68 41.53 -24.43
CA ASP A 64 19.75 42.51 -24.65
C ASP A 64 20.05 42.58 -26.15
N ARG A 65 19.37 43.49 -26.86
CA ARG A 65 19.53 43.68 -28.31
C ARG A 65 19.63 45.16 -28.64
N PRO A 66 20.50 45.58 -29.57
CA PRO A 66 20.76 47.00 -29.81
C PRO A 66 19.51 47.82 -30.17
N ASN A 67 18.67 47.34 -31.11
CA ASN A 67 17.51 48.10 -31.56
C ASN A 67 16.29 47.88 -30.67
N PHE A 68 16.17 46.71 -30.03
CA PHE A 68 15.20 46.51 -28.95
C PHE A 68 15.46 47.46 -27.79
N ASN A 69 16.69 47.55 -27.29
CA ASN A 69 17.06 48.45 -26.19
C ASN A 69 16.87 49.92 -26.60
N ARG A 70 17.15 50.28 -27.86
CA ARG A 70 16.85 51.62 -28.38
C ARG A 70 15.35 51.92 -28.36
N MET A 71 14.51 50.97 -28.76
CA MET A 71 13.06 51.10 -28.68
C MET A 71 12.58 51.26 -27.24
N ILE A 72 13.12 50.46 -26.30
CA ILE A 72 12.80 50.55 -24.88
C ILE A 72 13.20 51.92 -24.31
N ALA A 73 14.38 52.45 -24.65
CA ALA A 73 14.82 53.77 -24.21
C ALA A 73 13.90 54.91 -24.72
N GLU A 74 13.41 54.82 -25.96
CA GLU A 74 12.43 55.77 -26.52
C GLU A 74 11.05 55.66 -25.84
N ILE A 75 10.67 54.46 -25.40
CA ILE A 75 9.47 54.22 -24.59
C ILE A 75 9.63 54.83 -23.19
N GLU A 76 10.80 54.69 -22.56
CA GLU A 76 11.09 55.30 -21.25
C GLU A 76 11.15 56.83 -21.32
N ALA A 77 11.62 57.39 -22.44
CA ALA A 77 11.57 58.82 -22.72
C ALA A 77 10.15 59.34 -23.00
N GLY A 78 9.15 58.46 -23.14
CA GLY A 78 7.75 58.82 -23.42
C GLY A 78 7.47 59.20 -24.88
N ASN A 79 8.40 58.88 -25.79
CA ASN A 79 8.34 59.27 -27.20
C ASN A 79 7.51 58.28 -28.04
N VAL A 80 7.28 57.06 -27.56
CA VAL A 80 6.58 55.99 -28.28
C VAL A 80 5.17 55.82 -27.72
N ALA A 81 4.17 55.78 -28.60
CA ALA A 81 2.77 55.53 -28.21
C ALA A 81 2.28 54.12 -28.58
N THR A 82 2.90 53.48 -29.56
CA THR A 82 2.48 52.15 -30.04
C THR A 82 3.66 51.34 -30.52
N VAL A 83 3.69 50.06 -30.16
CA VAL A 83 4.65 49.06 -30.65
C VAL A 83 3.90 48.03 -31.48
N ILE A 84 4.32 47.85 -32.73
CA ILE A 84 3.73 46.89 -33.67
C ILE A 84 4.79 45.88 -34.09
N VAL A 85 4.45 44.59 -33.99
CA VAL A 85 5.26 43.46 -34.45
C VAL A 85 4.46 42.58 -35.41
N LYS A 86 5.16 41.85 -36.29
CA LYS A 86 4.52 40.88 -37.20
C LYS A 86 3.88 39.74 -36.42
N ASP A 87 4.63 39.18 -35.48
CA ASP A 87 4.21 38.09 -34.58
C ASP A 87 4.88 38.27 -33.20
N MET A 88 4.32 37.70 -32.14
CA MET A 88 4.83 37.83 -30.77
C MET A 88 6.26 37.31 -30.61
N SER A 89 6.64 36.31 -31.42
CA SER A 89 7.98 35.73 -31.41
C SER A 89 9.07 36.72 -31.82
N ARG A 90 8.70 37.84 -32.48
CA ARG A 90 9.63 38.94 -32.76
C ARG A 90 10.11 39.61 -31.48
N LEU A 91 9.20 39.86 -30.52
CA LEU A 91 9.56 40.48 -29.24
C LEU A 91 10.53 39.60 -28.44
N GLY A 92 10.24 38.30 -28.34
CA GLY A 92 11.14 37.32 -27.76
C GLY A 92 10.49 35.95 -27.59
N ARG A 93 11.32 34.95 -27.26
CA ARG A 93 10.91 33.57 -26.96
C ARG A 93 10.94 33.25 -25.45
N ASP A 94 11.52 34.13 -24.62
CA ASP A 94 11.45 34.03 -23.15
C ASP A 94 10.17 34.71 -22.64
N TYR A 95 9.18 33.85 -22.34
CA TYR A 95 7.80 34.22 -22.03
C TYR A 95 7.63 35.09 -20.79
N LEU A 96 8.51 34.98 -19.79
CA LEU A 96 8.42 35.81 -18.58
C LEU A 96 8.75 37.27 -18.89
N LYS A 97 9.77 37.49 -19.73
CA LYS A 97 10.17 38.83 -20.16
C LYS A 97 9.23 39.41 -21.19
N VAL A 98 8.73 38.61 -22.15
CA VAL A 98 7.67 39.05 -23.07
C VAL A 98 6.46 39.56 -22.27
N GLY A 99 5.96 38.76 -21.32
CA GLY A 99 4.83 39.14 -20.46
C GLY A 99 5.09 40.38 -19.62
N TYR A 100 6.29 40.49 -19.02
CA TYR A 100 6.68 41.73 -18.32
C TYR A 100 6.59 42.96 -19.21
N TYR A 101 7.10 42.89 -20.46
CA TYR A 101 7.05 44.03 -21.36
C TYR A 101 5.63 44.37 -21.81
N THR A 102 4.82 43.37 -22.18
CA THR A 102 3.48 43.60 -22.75
C THR A 102 2.41 43.92 -21.72
N GLU A 103 2.49 43.35 -20.51
CA GLU A 103 1.43 43.48 -19.48
C GLU A 103 1.75 44.51 -18.40
N ILE A 104 3.03 44.77 -18.14
CA ILE A 104 3.46 45.67 -17.06
C ILE A 104 4.13 46.90 -17.68
N PHE A 105 5.27 46.72 -18.34
CA PHE A 105 6.12 47.84 -18.75
C PHE A 105 5.47 48.77 -19.78
N PHE A 106 4.86 48.21 -20.85
CA PHE A 106 4.15 48.99 -21.86
C PHE A 106 2.85 49.58 -21.31
N VAL A 107 2.12 48.83 -20.49
CA VAL A 107 0.86 49.29 -19.88
C VAL A 107 1.10 50.44 -18.91
N GLU A 108 2.10 50.35 -18.03
CA GLU A 108 2.50 51.42 -17.11
C GLU A 108 2.92 52.72 -17.82
N ARG A 109 3.32 52.61 -19.09
CA ARG A 109 3.79 53.73 -19.92
C ARG A 109 2.79 54.13 -21.00
N ASP A 110 1.55 53.66 -20.89
CA ASP A 110 0.45 53.92 -21.83
C ASP A 110 0.76 53.55 -23.30
N VAL A 111 1.66 52.60 -23.51
CA VAL A 111 2.07 52.11 -24.83
C VAL A 111 1.15 50.98 -25.29
N ARG A 112 0.50 51.15 -26.44
CA ARG A 112 -0.30 50.10 -27.08
C ARG A 112 0.60 49.08 -27.77
N TYR A 113 0.35 47.80 -27.57
CA TYR A 113 1.08 46.70 -28.20
C TYR A 113 0.19 45.95 -29.19
N ILE A 114 0.71 45.70 -30.39
CA ILE A 114 -0.01 45.02 -31.47
C ILE A 114 0.88 43.93 -32.09
N ALA A 115 0.39 42.69 -32.13
CA ALA A 115 0.98 41.61 -32.93
C ALA A 115 0.01 41.20 -34.04
N ILE A 116 0.40 41.46 -35.29
CA ILE A 116 -0.51 41.39 -36.46
C ILE A 116 -1.02 39.97 -36.70
N ASN A 117 -0.12 38.99 -36.81
CA ASN A 117 -0.47 37.62 -37.17
C ASN A 117 -1.14 36.87 -36.01
N ASP A 118 -0.81 37.23 -34.77
CA ASP A 118 -1.39 36.62 -33.57
C ASP A 118 -2.74 37.24 -33.20
N GLY A 119 -3.16 38.30 -33.90
CA GLY A 119 -4.42 39.00 -33.64
C GLY A 119 -4.45 39.71 -32.27
N VAL A 120 -3.29 40.00 -31.69
CA VAL A 120 -3.14 40.62 -30.37
C VAL A 120 -3.15 42.14 -30.53
N ASP A 121 -3.99 42.79 -29.73
CA ASP A 121 -4.07 44.24 -29.63
C ASP A 121 -4.42 44.60 -28.19
N SER A 122 -3.44 45.16 -27.46
CA SER A 122 -3.60 45.43 -26.03
C SER A 122 -4.72 46.42 -25.72
N ALA A 123 -5.17 47.21 -26.71
CA ALA A 123 -6.31 48.11 -26.57
C ALA A 123 -7.67 47.40 -26.76
N LYS A 124 -7.71 46.23 -27.39
CA LYS A 124 -8.94 45.46 -27.67
C LYS A 124 -9.19 44.33 -26.67
N GLY A 125 -8.22 44.05 -25.79
CA GLY A 125 -8.40 43.21 -24.59
C GLY A 125 -8.66 41.73 -24.83
N ASP A 126 -8.65 41.23 -26.07
CA ASP A 126 -9.04 39.85 -26.37
C ASP A 126 -8.10 39.19 -27.38
N ASN A 127 -7.33 38.21 -26.88
CA ASN A 127 -6.86 36.96 -27.55
C ASN A 127 -5.46 36.42 -27.18
N ASP A 128 -4.92 36.73 -25.99
CA ASP A 128 -3.69 36.06 -25.49
C ASP A 128 -3.96 34.82 -24.61
N PHE A 129 -5.21 34.49 -24.32
CA PHE A 129 -5.52 33.62 -23.19
C PHE A 129 -5.60 32.11 -23.49
N THR A 130 -5.42 31.61 -24.72
CA THR A 130 -5.62 30.16 -24.95
C THR A 130 -4.57 29.26 -24.30
N PRO A 131 -3.25 29.55 -24.42
CA PRO A 131 -2.22 28.83 -23.67
C PRO A 131 -2.34 29.02 -22.15
N PHE A 132 -2.72 30.22 -21.70
CA PHE A 132 -2.95 30.52 -20.29
C PHE A 132 -4.21 29.84 -19.75
N ARG A 133 -5.30 29.74 -20.50
CA ARG A 133 -6.52 29.02 -20.13
C ARG A 133 -6.24 27.53 -19.98
N ASN A 134 -5.38 26.97 -20.84
CA ASN A 134 -4.88 25.60 -20.66
C ASN A 134 -3.98 25.47 -19.42
N LEU A 135 -3.12 26.46 -19.14
CA LEU A 135 -2.29 26.49 -17.92
C LEU A 135 -3.12 26.64 -16.64
N PHE A 136 -4.12 27.51 -16.64
CA PHE A 136 -5.07 27.69 -15.55
C PHE A 136 -5.91 26.44 -15.36
N ASN A 137 -6.42 25.81 -16.42
CA ASN A 137 -7.11 24.53 -16.33
C ASN A 137 -6.20 23.44 -15.74
N ASP A 138 -4.93 23.38 -16.16
CA ASP A 138 -3.94 22.46 -15.59
C ASP A 138 -3.62 22.79 -14.12
N PHE A 139 -3.56 24.07 -13.76
CA PHE A 139 -3.35 24.54 -12.39
C PHE A 139 -4.54 24.19 -11.50
N TYR A 140 -5.77 24.46 -11.94
CA TYR A 140 -7.00 24.06 -11.27
C TYR A 140 -7.11 22.54 -11.15
N ALA A 141 -6.74 21.78 -12.18
CA ALA A 141 -6.70 20.32 -12.13
C ALA A 141 -5.65 19.83 -11.12
N LYS A 142 -4.47 20.46 -11.07
CA LYS A 142 -3.40 20.15 -10.11
C LYS A 142 -3.81 20.49 -8.68
N ASP A 143 -4.39 21.66 -8.44
CA ASP A 143 -4.85 22.11 -7.13
C ASP A 143 -6.02 21.27 -6.61
N THR A 144 -7.03 21.03 -7.46
CA THR A 144 -8.13 20.10 -7.17
C THR A 144 -7.59 18.71 -6.85
N SER A 145 -6.63 18.20 -7.64
CA SER A 145 -6.01 16.92 -7.34
C SER A 145 -5.25 16.93 -6.01
N LYS A 146 -4.59 18.02 -5.63
CA LYS A 146 -3.90 18.14 -4.33
C LYS A 146 -4.92 18.12 -3.19
N LYS A 147 -5.99 18.92 -3.27
CA LYS A 147 -7.06 18.97 -2.27
C LYS A 147 -7.76 17.61 -2.11
N VAL A 148 -8.15 16.97 -3.20
CA VAL A 148 -8.76 15.63 -3.17
C VAL A 148 -7.80 14.60 -2.57
N ARG A 149 -6.50 14.65 -2.90
CA ARG A 149 -5.50 13.77 -2.30
C ARG A 149 -5.33 14.03 -0.79
N ALA A 150 -5.36 15.29 -0.36
CA ALA A 150 -5.27 15.65 1.05
C ALA A 150 -6.49 15.13 1.83
N ILE A 151 -7.71 15.35 1.30
CA ILE A 151 -8.95 14.81 1.89
C ILE A 151 -8.89 13.29 1.96
N LYS A 152 -8.54 12.61 0.87
CA LYS A 152 -8.45 11.13 0.84
C LYS A 152 -7.35 10.61 1.76
N ARG A 153 -6.25 11.33 1.93
CA ARG A 153 -5.21 10.99 2.89
C ARG A 153 -5.72 11.14 4.32
N ALA A 154 -6.37 12.25 4.65
CA ALA A 154 -6.95 12.46 5.98
C ALA A 154 -8.00 11.39 6.33
N GLN A 155 -8.95 11.13 5.41
CA GLN A 155 -9.93 10.03 5.55
C GLN A 155 -9.25 8.68 5.75
N GLY A 156 -8.26 8.36 4.90
CA GLY A 156 -7.56 7.09 4.98
C GLY A 156 -6.71 6.94 6.24
N GLN A 157 -6.17 8.03 6.77
CA GLN A 157 -5.43 8.07 8.05
C GLN A 157 -6.34 7.98 9.27
N ALA A 158 -7.62 8.38 9.14
CA ALA A 158 -8.63 8.19 10.17
C ALA A 158 -9.23 6.78 10.19
N GLY A 159 -8.73 5.87 9.34
CA GLY A 159 -9.24 4.50 9.22
C GLY A 159 -10.49 4.36 8.34
N GLU A 160 -10.96 5.42 7.68
CA GLU A 160 -12.10 5.33 6.77
C GLU A 160 -11.74 4.51 5.51
N HIS A 161 -12.70 3.72 5.02
CA HIS A 161 -12.51 2.93 3.80
C HIS A 161 -12.41 3.83 2.56
N LEU A 162 -11.27 3.75 1.85
CA LEU A 162 -11.07 4.51 0.61
C LEU A 162 -11.58 3.81 -0.66
N THR A 163 -11.98 2.55 -0.54
CA THR A 163 -12.38 1.70 -1.67
C THR A 163 -13.80 1.16 -1.49
N LYS A 164 -14.31 0.48 -2.52
CA LYS A 164 -15.58 -0.25 -2.41
C LYS A 164 -15.38 -1.52 -1.56
N PRO A 165 -16.44 -2.00 -0.88
CA PRO A 165 -16.36 -3.22 -0.08
C PRO A 165 -15.87 -4.42 -0.92
N PRO A 166 -15.05 -5.31 -0.33
CA PRO A 166 -14.73 -6.61 -0.91
C PRO A 166 -15.98 -7.46 -1.11
N TYR A 167 -15.85 -8.53 -1.90
CA TYR A 167 -16.86 -9.59 -1.95
C TYR A 167 -17.11 -10.17 -0.56
N GLY A 168 -18.36 -10.34 -0.13
CA GLY A 168 -18.69 -10.74 1.25
C GLY A 168 -19.09 -9.59 2.16
N TYR A 169 -18.82 -8.34 1.76
CA TYR A 169 -19.30 -7.15 2.43
C TYR A 169 -20.16 -6.30 1.51
N MET A 170 -20.96 -5.43 2.12
CA MET A 170 -21.71 -4.38 1.43
C MET A 170 -21.68 -3.08 2.20
N VAL A 171 -21.97 -1.97 1.52
CA VAL A 171 -22.11 -0.67 2.17
C VAL A 171 -23.41 -0.67 2.98
N SER A 172 -23.36 -0.19 4.22
CA SER A 172 -24.54 -0.07 5.06
C SER A 172 -25.59 0.82 4.40
N PRO A 173 -26.89 0.44 4.42
CA PRO A 173 -27.98 1.30 3.96
C PRO A 173 -28.09 2.61 4.77
N THR A 174 -27.68 2.59 6.04
CA THR A 174 -27.79 3.74 6.97
C THR A 174 -26.58 4.66 6.90
N ASP A 175 -25.37 4.11 6.74
CA ASP A 175 -24.13 4.88 6.60
C ASP A 175 -23.30 4.40 5.42
N LYS A 176 -23.10 5.29 4.44
CA LYS A 176 -22.29 5.02 3.24
C LYS A 176 -20.81 4.76 3.54
N LYS A 177 -20.33 5.10 4.74
CA LYS A 177 -18.95 4.89 5.17
C LYS A 177 -18.74 3.55 5.87
N GLN A 178 -19.80 2.89 6.34
CA GLN A 178 -19.70 1.63 7.08
C GLN A 178 -19.87 0.43 6.15
N TRP A 179 -19.05 -0.61 6.37
CA TRP A 179 -19.23 -1.92 5.74
C TRP A 179 -19.95 -2.86 6.70
N ILE A 180 -20.91 -3.62 6.18
CA ILE A 180 -21.64 -4.67 6.88
C ILE A 180 -21.49 -5.99 6.12
N VAL A 181 -21.65 -7.11 6.81
CA VAL A 181 -21.54 -8.45 6.22
C VAL A 181 -22.71 -8.71 5.25
N ASP A 182 -22.40 -9.20 4.05
CA ASP A 182 -23.39 -9.77 3.13
C ASP A 182 -23.38 -11.29 3.33
N GLU A 183 -24.29 -11.80 4.16
CA GLU A 183 -24.28 -13.19 4.66
C GLU A 183 -24.10 -14.26 3.58
N GLU A 184 -24.78 -14.12 2.44
CA GLU A 184 -24.69 -15.09 1.34
C GLU A 184 -23.30 -15.08 0.69
N ALA A 185 -22.74 -13.89 0.43
CA ALA A 185 -21.40 -13.77 -0.12
C ALA A 185 -20.32 -14.13 0.93
N ALA A 186 -20.55 -13.80 2.20
CA ALA A 186 -19.67 -14.09 3.32
C ALA A 186 -19.57 -15.61 3.58
N ALA A 187 -20.66 -16.36 3.41
CA ALA A 187 -20.64 -17.81 3.48
C ALA A 187 -19.69 -18.42 2.43
N VAL A 188 -19.66 -17.86 1.21
CA VAL A 188 -18.72 -18.28 0.17
C VAL A 188 -17.27 -17.92 0.54
N VAL A 189 -17.04 -16.75 1.15
CA VAL A 189 -15.71 -16.37 1.66
C VAL A 189 -15.24 -17.35 2.74
N LYS A 190 -16.07 -17.63 3.76
CA LYS A 190 -15.76 -18.61 4.81
C LYS A 190 -15.43 -19.98 4.20
N ARG A 191 -16.26 -20.45 3.26
CA ARG A 191 -16.04 -21.69 2.52
C ARG A 191 -14.69 -21.71 1.78
N ILE A 192 -14.26 -20.60 1.18
CA ILE A 192 -12.96 -20.50 0.51
C ILE A 192 -11.81 -20.67 1.51
N PHE A 193 -11.89 -20.05 2.69
CA PHE A 193 -10.91 -20.22 3.76
C PHE A 193 -10.90 -21.66 4.29
N ASP A 194 -12.06 -22.24 4.54
CA ASP A 194 -12.22 -23.63 5.01
C ASP A 194 -11.63 -24.64 4.01
N LEU A 195 -11.88 -24.48 2.71
CA LEU A 195 -11.30 -25.33 1.68
C LEU A 195 -9.78 -25.21 1.63
N CYS A 196 -9.23 -24.01 1.85
CA CYS A 196 -7.79 -23.79 1.93
C CYS A 196 -7.19 -24.48 3.16
N ILE A 197 -7.84 -24.38 4.32
CA ILE A 197 -7.48 -25.11 5.54
C ILE A 197 -7.57 -26.63 5.31
N GLY A 198 -8.56 -27.10 4.55
CA GLY A 198 -8.68 -28.47 4.07
C GLY A 198 -7.57 -28.91 3.10
N GLY A 199 -6.60 -28.05 2.81
CA GLY A 199 -5.44 -28.35 1.99
C GLY A 199 -5.66 -28.21 0.49
N LYS A 200 -6.77 -27.61 0.05
CA LYS A 200 -7.04 -27.32 -1.37
C LYS A 200 -6.31 -26.04 -1.80
N GLY A 201 -5.56 -26.11 -2.89
CA GLY A 201 -4.91 -24.93 -3.48
C GLY A 201 -5.91 -24.02 -4.21
N PRO A 202 -5.55 -22.75 -4.51
CA PRO A 202 -6.44 -21.78 -5.16
C PRO A 202 -7.08 -22.28 -6.47
N MET A 203 -6.33 -23.03 -7.28
CA MET A 203 -6.85 -23.64 -8.52
C MET A 203 -7.88 -24.73 -8.24
N GLN A 204 -7.66 -25.57 -7.22
CA GLN A 204 -8.61 -26.62 -6.82
C GLN A 204 -9.88 -26.00 -6.24
N ILE A 205 -9.75 -24.97 -5.41
CA ILE A 205 -10.87 -24.21 -4.86
C ILE A 205 -11.71 -23.61 -5.99
N ALA A 206 -11.06 -22.94 -6.96
CA ALA A 206 -11.75 -22.38 -8.12
C ALA A 206 -12.52 -23.45 -8.93
N LYS A 207 -11.93 -24.64 -9.10
CA LYS A 207 -12.60 -25.77 -9.77
C LYS A 207 -13.83 -26.27 -8.99
N ILE A 208 -13.69 -26.46 -7.67
CA ILE A 208 -14.79 -26.89 -6.79
C ILE A 208 -15.94 -25.89 -6.86
N LEU A 209 -15.67 -24.59 -6.69
CA LEU A 209 -16.70 -23.55 -6.76
C LEU A 209 -17.40 -23.48 -8.13
N LYS A 210 -16.67 -23.77 -9.21
CA LYS A 210 -17.22 -23.84 -10.56
C LYS A 210 -18.14 -25.06 -10.74
N GLU A 211 -17.74 -26.22 -10.24
CA GLU A 211 -18.52 -27.46 -10.28
C GLU A 211 -19.83 -27.30 -9.48
N ASP A 212 -19.76 -26.64 -8.33
CA ASP A 212 -20.92 -26.35 -7.48
C ASP A 212 -21.78 -25.19 -7.99
N LYS A 213 -21.43 -24.61 -9.14
CA LYS A 213 -22.12 -23.45 -9.75
C LYS A 213 -22.25 -22.25 -8.79
N VAL A 214 -21.22 -21.99 -7.99
CA VAL A 214 -21.17 -20.79 -7.13
C VAL A 214 -20.89 -19.56 -8.00
N PRO A 215 -21.77 -18.54 -8.01
CA PRO A 215 -21.56 -17.32 -8.79
C PRO A 215 -20.25 -16.63 -8.42
N THR A 216 -19.50 -16.17 -9.41
CA THR A 216 -18.32 -15.31 -9.17
C THR A 216 -18.76 -13.99 -8.54
N ALA A 217 -17.87 -13.32 -7.80
CA ALA A 217 -18.16 -12.00 -7.21
C ALA A 217 -18.75 -10.99 -8.21
N LYS A 218 -18.28 -11.01 -9.47
CA LYS A 218 -18.82 -10.15 -10.53
C LYS A 218 -20.24 -10.55 -10.93
N ALA A 219 -20.51 -11.85 -11.08
CA ALA A 219 -21.84 -12.35 -11.43
C ALA A 219 -22.85 -12.07 -10.31
N TYR A 220 -22.48 -12.40 -9.06
CA TYR A 220 -23.30 -12.17 -7.88
C TYR A 220 -23.78 -10.72 -7.75
N TYR A 221 -22.86 -9.75 -7.83
CA TYR A 221 -23.24 -8.33 -7.74
C TYR A 221 -23.88 -7.78 -9.02
N ALA A 222 -23.71 -8.43 -10.18
CA ALA A 222 -24.44 -8.06 -11.39
C ALA A 222 -25.91 -8.47 -11.26
N GLU A 223 -26.16 -9.69 -10.80
CA GLU A 223 -27.47 -10.25 -10.53
C GLU A 223 -28.25 -9.41 -9.51
N LYS A 224 -27.67 -9.14 -8.33
CA LYS A 224 -28.29 -8.26 -7.31
C LYS A 224 -28.62 -6.85 -7.82
N LYS A 225 -27.97 -6.37 -8.90
CA LYS A 225 -28.17 -5.04 -9.49
C LYS A 225 -29.02 -5.06 -10.76
N GLY A 226 -29.58 -6.22 -11.14
CA GLY A 226 -30.33 -6.38 -12.38
C GLY A 226 -29.51 -6.09 -13.65
N LYS A 227 -28.19 -6.27 -13.59
CA LYS A 227 -27.28 -6.06 -14.74
C LYS A 227 -27.06 -7.37 -15.48
N ALA A 228 -26.74 -7.25 -16.77
CA ALA A 228 -26.38 -8.39 -17.60
C ALA A 228 -25.27 -9.22 -16.93
N LEU A 229 -25.52 -10.53 -16.81
CA LEU A 229 -24.57 -11.48 -16.27
C LEU A 229 -23.35 -11.57 -17.18
N PRO A 230 -22.15 -11.78 -16.62
CA PRO A 230 -20.98 -12.08 -17.44
C PRO A 230 -21.18 -13.42 -18.17
N GLU A 231 -20.57 -13.55 -19.36
CA GLU A 231 -20.66 -14.74 -20.23
C GLU A 231 -20.39 -16.06 -19.51
N ASN A 232 -19.49 -16.06 -18.52
CA ASN A 232 -19.14 -17.22 -17.71
C ASN A 232 -19.32 -16.92 -16.21
N PRO A 233 -20.55 -17.00 -15.66
CA PRO A 233 -20.88 -16.50 -14.32
C PRO A 233 -20.25 -17.30 -13.18
N TYR A 234 -19.91 -18.58 -13.41
CA TYR A 234 -19.35 -19.50 -12.42
C TYR A 234 -17.84 -19.74 -12.57
N ASN A 235 -17.18 -19.08 -13.52
CA ASN A 235 -15.77 -19.35 -13.83
C ASN A 235 -14.83 -18.57 -12.91
N TRP A 236 -14.62 -19.10 -11.70
CA TRP A 236 -13.65 -18.58 -10.75
C TRP A 236 -12.22 -18.68 -11.29
N LYS A 237 -11.49 -17.56 -11.25
CA LYS A 237 -10.05 -17.55 -11.54
C LYS A 237 -9.28 -17.82 -10.24
N ASP A 238 -8.23 -18.62 -10.33
CA ASP A 238 -7.30 -18.88 -9.22
C ASP A 238 -6.74 -17.58 -8.62
N SER A 239 -6.42 -16.58 -9.44
CA SER A 239 -5.99 -15.24 -9.01
C SER A 239 -7.04 -14.50 -8.17
N THR A 240 -8.33 -14.75 -8.41
CA THR A 240 -9.41 -14.17 -7.60
C THR A 240 -9.46 -14.81 -6.22
N ILE A 241 -9.30 -16.13 -6.16
CA ILE A 241 -9.21 -16.88 -4.89
C ILE A 241 -7.99 -16.42 -4.09
N VAL A 242 -6.83 -16.27 -4.74
CA VAL A 242 -5.62 -15.70 -4.12
C VAL A 242 -5.90 -14.31 -3.53
N GLY A 243 -6.54 -13.43 -4.30
CA GLY A 243 -6.89 -12.09 -3.83
C GLY A 243 -7.89 -12.06 -2.66
N ILE A 244 -8.75 -13.09 -2.54
CA ILE A 244 -9.63 -13.24 -1.38
C ILE A 244 -8.82 -13.69 -0.16
N LEU A 245 -8.02 -14.74 -0.32
CA LEU A 245 -7.23 -15.31 0.78
C LEU A 245 -6.15 -14.35 1.32
N GLU A 246 -5.70 -13.35 0.57
CA GLU A 246 -4.65 -12.38 0.99
C GLU A 246 -5.19 -11.09 1.59
N ARG A 247 -6.50 -10.86 1.57
CA ARG A 247 -7.11 -9.61 2.06
C ARG A 247 -7.37 -9.68 3.56
N MET A 248 -6.59 -8.90 4.33
CA MET A 248 -6.84 -8.64 5.75
C MET A 248 -8.19 -7.95 6.01
N ASP A 249 -8.83 -7.40 4.96
CA ASP A 249 -10.18 -6.85 5.05
C ASP A 249 -11.19 -7.90 5.56
N TYR A 250 -10.95 -9.21 5.36
CA TYR A 250 -11.83 -10.26 5.91
C TYR A 250 -11.73 -10.47 7.41
N CYS A 251 -10.68 -9.94 8.04
CA CYS A 251 -10.50 -9.94 9.49
C CYS A 251 -11.07 -8.69 10.18
N GLY A 252 -11.90 -7.91 9.48
CA GLY A 252 -12.44 -6.66 10.03
C GLY A 252 -11.44 -5.50 10.02
N HIS A 253 -10.29 -5.64 9.36
CA HIS A 253 -9.24 -4.61 9.33
C HIS A 253 -9.32 -3.77 8.06
N THR A 254 -9.00 -2.48 8.15
CA THR A 254 -8.89 -1.61 6.97
C THR A 254 -7.43 -1.44 6.59
N VAL A 255 -7.09 -1.82 5.36
CA VAL A 255 -5.76 -1.58 4.80
C VAL A 255 -5.83 -0.48 3.72
N ASN A 256 -5.34 0.70 4.08
CA ASN A 256 -5.33 1.87 3.21
C ASN A 256 -3.96 2.09 2.54
N PHE A 257 -3.95 2.92 1.50
CA PHE A 257 -2.75 3.28 0.74
C PHE A 257 -2.02 2.12 0.06
N LYS A 258 -2.72 1.04 -0.35
CA LYS A 258 -2.20 -0.11 -1.13
C LYS A 258 -1.56 0.26 -2.48
N SER A 259 -1.83 1.47 -2.99
CA SER A 259 -1.20 2.00 -4.21
C SER A 259 -1.24 3.53 -4.24
N TYR A 260 -0.39 4.12 -5.06
CA TYR A 260 -0.35 5.57 -5.31
C TYR A 260 -0.14 5.87 -6.80
N SER A 261 -0.27 7.14 -7.19
CA SER A 261 0.17 7.62 -8.50
C SER A 261 1.15 8.77 -8.31
N LYS A 262 2.27 8.76 -9.06
CA LYS A 262 3.32 9.78 -9.00
C LYS A 262 2.81 11.17 -9.37
N SER A 263 1.86 11.27 -10.29
CA SER A 263 1.33 12.54 -10.80
C SER A 263 -0.15 12.44 -11.10
N HIS A 264 -0.88 13.56 -11.01
CA HIS A 264 -2.29 13.62 -11.42
C HIS A 264 -2.46 13.32 -12.92
N LYS A 265 -1.43 13.56 -13.74
CA LYS A 265 -1.41 13.25 -15.17
C LYS A 265 -1.18 11.76 -15.47
N LEU A 266 -0.62 11.02 -14.51
CA LEU A 266 -0.31 9.60 -14.70
C LEU A 266 -1.47 8.74 -14.19
N LYS A 267 -2.18 8.08 -15.11
CA LYS A 267 -3.27 7.14 -14.77
C LYS A 267 -2.77 5.81 -14.18
N LYS A 268 -1.49 5.49 -14.36
CA LYS A 268 -0.86 4.26 -13.82
C LYS A 268 -0.81 4.31 -12.30
N ARG A 269 -1.34 3.27 -11.66
CA ARG A 269 -1.24 3.03 -10.21
C ARG A 269 0.01 2.19 -9.93
N ILE A 270 0.79 2.60 -8.95
CA ILE A 270 1.99 1.91 -8.49
C ILE A 270 1.67 1.30 -7.12
N PRO A 271 1.89 -0.01 -6.92
CA PRO A 271 1.69 -0.65 -5.62
C PRO A 271 2.69 -0.08 -4.59
N THR A 272 2.25 0.03 -3.34
CA THR A 272 3.10 0.38 -2.20
C THR A 272 3.68 -0.87 -1.54
N THR A 273 4.78 -0.71 -0.81
CA THR A 273 5.29 -1.80 0.04
C THR A 273 4.38 -1.98 1.27
N LYS A 274 4.52 -3.07 2.02
CA LYS A 274 3.65 -3.33 3.18
C LYS A 274 3.84 -2.30 4.29
N GLU A 275 5.05 -1.79 4.46
CA GLU A 275 5.44 -0.81 5.49
C GLU A 275 4.85 0.58 5.20
N GLN A 276 4.53 0.86 3.93
CA GLN A 276 3.89 2.10 3.49
C GLN A 276 2.36 2.06 3.61
N GLN A 277 1.78 0.89 3.88
CA GLN A 277 0.34 0.74 4.03
C GLN A 277 -0.06 1.09 5.47
N ALA A 278 -1.17 1.80 5.61
CA ALA A 278 -1.75 2.06 6.92
C ALA A 278 -2.78 0.97 7.22
N ILE A 279 -2.56 0.22 8.30
CA ILE A 279 -3.43 -0.85 8.76
C ILE A 279 -4.18 -0.36 9.99
N PHE A 280 -5.50 -0.41 9.93
CA PHE A 280 -6.39 -0.08 11.03
C PHE A 280 -7.14 -1.34 11.45
N PHE A 281 -6.92 -1.79 12.68
CA PHE A 281 -7.51 -3.00 13.20
C PHE A 281 -8.97 -2.77 13.64
N ASN A 282 -9.80 -3.80 13.55
CA ASN A 282 -11.18 -3.83 14.08
C ASN A 282 -12.08 -2.66 13.65
N THR A 283 -12.02 -2.31 12.36
CA THR A 283 -12.80 -1.23 11.74
C THR A 283 -14.22 -1.64 11.35
N HIS A 284 -14.46 -2.93 11.15
CA HIS A 284 -15.75 -3.51 10.79
C HIS A 284 -15.84 -4.96 11.27
N GLU A 285 -17.03 -5.55 11.18
CA GLU A 285 -17.26 -6.94 11.57
C GLU A 285 -16.41 -7.91 10.73
N ALA A 286 -15.74 -8.85 11.39
CA ALA A 286 -14.87 -9.82 10.74
C ALA A 286 -15.68 -11.01 10.19
N ILE A 287 -15.41 -11.39 8.94
CA ILE A 287 -15.92 -12.63 8.34
C ILE A 287 -15.06 -13.83 8.75
N VAL A 288 -13.77 -13.61 8.93
CA VAL A 288 -12.76 -14.62 9.25
C VAL A 288 -11.95 -14.15 10.45
N GLU A 289 -11.69 -15.04 11.40
CA GLU A 289 -10.84 -14.75 12.56
C GLU A 289 -9.37 -14.56 12.15
N ASP A 290 -8.64 -13.69 12.84
CA ASP A 290 -7.23 -13.42 12.58
C ASP A 290 -6.37 -14.69 12.58
N ALA A 291 -6.59 -15.55 13.58
CA ALA A 291 -5.94 -16.84 13.71
C ALA A 291 -6.11 -17.73 12.45
N VAL A 292 -7.32 -17.78 11.88
CA VAL A 292 -7.60 -18.54 10.66
C VAL A 292 -6.89 -17.90 9.46
N PHE A 293 -6.94 -16.57 9.34
CA PHE A 293 -6.31 -15.85 8.25
C PHE A 293 -4.78 -16.04 8.23
N GLU A 294 -4.13 -15.86 9.38
CA GLU A 294 -2.70 -16.08 9.55
C GLU A 294 -2.32 -17.50 9.20
N ARG A 295 -3.10 -18.46 9.69
CA ARG A 295 -2.86 -19.87 9.38
C ARG A 295 -2.93 -20.16 7.89
N VAL A 296 -3.89 -19.57 7.19
CA VAL A 296 -3.98 -19.68 5.73
C VAL A 296 -2.76 -19.03 5.06
N GLN A 297 -2.26 -17.89 5.54
CA GLN A 297 -1.02 -17.30 5.00
C GLN A 297 0.17 -18.25 5.16
N GLU A 298 0.34 -18.87 6.33
CA GLU A 298 1.41 -19.84 6.59
C GLU A 298 1.32 -21.06 5.66
N LEU A 299 0.12 -21.63 5.49
CA LEU A 299 -0.12 -22.78 4.62
C LEU A 299 0.19 -22.45 3.16
N ARG A 300 -0.17 -21.24 2.70
CA ARG A 300 0.07 -20.79 1.32
C ARG A 300 1.53 -20.44 1.06
N ALA A 301 2.25 -19.91 2.06
CA ALA A 301 3.70 -19.72 1.99
C ALA A 301 4.42 -21.08 1.85
N ASN A 302 3.90 -22.11 2.53
CA ASN A 302 4.39 -23.48 2.48
C ASN A 302 3.82 -24.27 1.28
N LYS A 303 4.07 -23.80 0.05
CA LYS A 303 3.58 -24.45 -1.18
C LYS A 303 3.90 -25.95 -1.21
N ARG A 304 2.85 -26.77 -1.29
CA ARG A 304 2.97 -28.23 -1.51
C ARG A 304 3.46 -28.45 -2.94
N ARG A 305 4.50 -29.27 -3.11
CA ARG A 305 4.98 -29.68 -4.43
C ARG A 305 3.93 -30.62 -5.05
N PRO A 306 3.44 -30.37 -6.28
CA PRO A 306 2.58 -31.32 -6.97
C PRO A 306 3.35 -32.63 -7.17
N THR A 307 2.84 -33.73 -6.62
CA THR A 307 3.34 -35.07 -6.91
C THR A 307 2.67 -35.58 -8.19
N LYS A 308 3.40 -36.31 -9.03
CA LYS A 308 2.83 -36.99 -10.21
C LYS A 308 1.83 -38.09 -9.85
N ALA A 309 1.87 -38.56 -8.60
CA ALA A 309 0.90 -39.49 -8.06
C ALA A 309 -0.31 -38.73 -7.52
N ASP A 310 -1.50 -39.30 -7.73
CA ASP A 310 -2.79 -38.73 -7.30
C ASP A 310 -2.90 -38.62 -5.76
N ARG A 311 -2.07 -39.41 -5.04
CA ARG A 311 -2.01 -39.40 -3.57
C ARG A 311 -1.10 -38.28 -3.07
N GLN A 312 -1.64 -37.49 -2.13
CA GLN A 312 -0.91 -36.47 -1.39
C GLN A 312 -0.82 -36.88 0.08
N GLY A 313 0.36 -36.74 0.68
CA GLY A 313 0.54 -37.05 2.09
C GLY A 313 -0.12 -36.00 2.98
N LEU A 314 -0.81 -36.45 4.02
CA LEU A 314 -1.57 -35.68 5.00
C LEU A 314 -0.75 -34.54 5.64
N PHE A 315 0.51 -34.82 5.97
CA PHE A 315 1.45 -33.90 6.63
C PHE A 315 2.34 -33.12 5.63
N SER A 316 2.04 -33.15 4.33
CA SER A 316 2.87 -32.50 3.31
C SER A 316 3.01 -31.00 3.55
N GLY A 317 4.26 -30.55 3.70
CA GLY A 317 4.59 -29.15 4.00
C GLY A 317 4.78 -28.84 5.49
N LEU A 318 4.43 -29.77 6.38
CA LEU A 318 4.53 -29.61 7.84
C LEU A 318 5.68 -30.40 8.48
N VAL A 319 6.30 -31.34 7.76
CA VAL A 319 7.36 -32.23 8.31
C VAL A 319 8.76 -31.72 7.96
N TYR A 320 9.63 -31.63 8.96
CA TYR A 320 10.99 -31.09 8.90
C TYR A 320 12.00 -32.05 9.51
N CYS A 321 13.22 -32.02 9.00
CA CYS A 321 14.35 -32.79 9.51
C CYS A 321 14.98 -32.06 10.70
N ALA A 322 15.22 -32.78 11.80
CA ALA A 322 15.90 -32.24 12.98
C ALA A 322 17.33 -31.76 12.65
N ASP A 323 18.11 -32.59 11.95
CA ASP A 323 19.54 -32.32 11.74
C ASP A 323 19.81 -31.19 10.75
N CYS A 324 19.14 -31.17 9.59
CA CYS A 324 19.44 -30.22 8.51
C CYS A 324 18.40 -29.11 8.33
N GLY A 325 17.35 -29.10 9.17
CA GLY A 325 16.23 -28.14 9.14
C GLY A 325 15.36 -28.18 7.87
N SER A 326 15.69 -29.04 6.89
CA SER A 326 15.02 -29.08 5.60
C SER A 326 13.71 -29.87 5.67
N LYS A 327 12.76 -29.55 4.79
CA LYS A 327 11.48 -30.26 4.71
C LYS A 327 11.68 -31.73 4.33
N LEU A 328 10.84 -32.60 4.86
CA LEU A 328 10.71 -33.97 4.35
C LEU A 328 9.71 -33.97 3.19
N HIS A 329 10.11 -34.57 2.08
CA HIS A 329 9.26 -34.77 0.92
C HIS A 329 8.45 -36.05 1.04
N PHE A 330 7.17 -35.95 0.68
CA PHE A 330 6.31 -37.11 0.54
C PHE A 330 6.70 -37.92 -0.69
N ALA A 331 6.84 -39.23 -0.52
CA ALA A 331 7.17 -40.18 -1.56
C ALA A 331 6.15 -41.32 -1.55
N THR A 332 5.56 -41.59 -2.72
CA THR A 332 4.59 -42.66 -2.90
C THR A 332 5.26 -43.94 -3.36
N CYS A 333 4.92 -45.06 -2.73
CA CYS A 333 5.31 -46.40 -3.19
C CYS A 333 4.21 -46.93 -4.11
N LYS A 334 4.47 -46.93 -5.43
CA LYS A 334 3.47 -47.31 -6.46
C LYS A 334 3.00 -48.76 -6.35
N SER A 335 3.84 -49.66 -5.86
CA SER A 335 3.54 -51.10 -5.76
C SER A 335 2.65 -51.47 -4.56
N PHE A 336 2.26 -50.50 -3.72
CA PHE A 336 1.46 -50.72 -2.53
C PHE A 336 0.25 -49.77 -2.48
N ASN A 337 -0.82 -50.18 -1.78
CA ASN A 337 -2.04 -49.39 -1.55
C ASN A 337 -1.84 -48.18 -0.61
N GLY A 338 -0.65 -47.58 -0.59
CA GLY A 338 -0.34 -46.38 0.20
C GLY A 338 0.21 -46.65 1.61
N SER A 339 0.13 -47.88 2.12
CA SER A 339 0.68 -48.25 3.45
C SER A 339 2.19 -48.08 3.59
N GLN A 340 2.90 -48.02 2.45
CA GLN A 340 4.36 -47.79 2.40
C GLN A 340 4.72 -46.36 2.00
N ASP A 341 3.74 -45.47 1.86
CA ASP A 341 4.00 -44.05 1.59
C ASP A 341 4.71 -43.42 2.79
N HIS A 342 5.70 -42.58 2.51
CA HIS A 342 6.62 -42.10 3.53
C HIS A 342 7.14 -40.69 3.24
N TYR A 343 7.62 -40.05 4.29
CA TYR A 343 8.31 -38.78 4.25
C TYR A 343 9.82 -39.03 4.33
N ARG A 344 10.59 -38.39 3.44
CA ARG A 344 12.06 -38.49 3.41
C ARG A 344 12.72 -37.12 3.32
N CYS A 345 13.86 -36.92 3.97
CA CYS A 345 14.54 -35.62 3.96
C CYS A 345 14.89 -35.18 2.53
N ALA A 346 14.59 -33.92 2.20
CA ALA A 346 14.89 -33.35 0.88
C ALA A 346 16.37 -33.30 0.53
N LYS A 347 17.23 -33.11 1.55
CA LYS A 347 18.70 -33.09 1.38
C LYS A 347 19.31 -34.49 1.37
N TYR A 348 18.56 -35.52 1.74
CA TYR A 348 19.00 -36.91 1.62
C TYR A 348 18.87 -37.36 0.15
N LYS A 349 20.01 -37.60 -0.50
CA LYS A 349 20.09 -38.08 -1.89
C LYS A 349 20.77 -39.44 -1.95
N SER A 350 20.26 -40.44 -1.22
CA SER A 350 20.83 -41.80 -1.21
C SER A 350 22.34 -41.78 -0.94
N ASN A 351 22.75 -41.12 0.16
CA ASN A 351 24.14 -40.92 0.59
C ASN A 351 25.02 -40.01 -0.29
N THR A 352 24.48 -39.40 -1.37
CA THR A 352 25.17 -38.35 -2.14
C THR A 352 24.77 -36.92 -1.74
N GLY A 353 23.93 -36.81 -0.70
CA GLY A 353 23.39 -35.54 -0.21
C GLY A 353 24.13 -35.01 1.02
N SER A 354 23.69 -33.87 1.55
CA SER A 354 24.28 -33.20 2.72
C SER A 354 23.59 -33.53 4.04
N CYS A 355 22.79 -34.59 4.09
CA CYS A 355 22.07 -35.04 5.29
C CYS A 355 21.96 -36.57 5.30
N THR A 356 21.72 -37.15 6.48
CA THR A 356 21.50 -38.58 6.72
C THR A 356 20.07 -39.01 6.37
N ALA A 357 19.82 -40.32 6.37
CA ALA A 357 18.56 -40.95 5.96
C ALA A 357 17.41 -40.73 6.98
N HIS A 358 16.93 -39.49 7.12
CA HIS A 358 15.72 -39.20 7.87
C HIS A 358 14.50 -39.60 7.05
N PHE A 359 13.78 -40.60 7.54
CA PHE A 359 12.53 -41.04 6.95
C PHE A 359 11.54 -41.49 8.02
N ILE A 360 10.24 -41.34 7.73
CA ILE A 360 9.14 -41.86 8.55
C ILE A 360 7.96 -42.24 7.65
N ARG A 361 7.31 -43.38 7.93
CA ARG A 361 6.11 -43.81 7.19
C ARG A 361 4.93 -42.92 7.56
N GLU A 362 4.06 -42.63 6.60
CA GLU A 362 2.88 -41.80 6.82
C GLU A 362 1.92 -42.43 7.83
N GLU A 363 1.69 -43.74 7.75
CA GLU A 363 0.81 -44.48 8.67
C GLU A 363 1.29 -44.40 10.12
N VAL A 364 2.61 -44.54 10.33
CA VAL A 364 3.23 -44.41 11.66
C VAL A 364 3.10 -42.98 12.17
N LEU A 365 3.38 -41.99 11.32
CA LEU A 365 3.25 -40.59 11.70
C LEU A 365 1.79 -40.22 12.02
N LYS A 366 0.82 -40.78 11.28
CA LYS A 366 -0.62 -40.60 11.53
C LYS A 366 -1.01 -41.09 12.91
N GLN A 367 -0.52 -42.26 13.33
CA GLN A 367 -0.77 -42.80 14.67
C GLN A 367 -0.14 -41.95 15.78
N ILE A 368 1.12 -41.51 15.61
CA ILE A 368 1.80 -40.65 16.59
C ILE A 368 1.04 -39.35 16.78
N VAL A 369 0.68 -38.70 15.67
CA VAL A 369 -0.07 -37.44 15.69
C VAL A 369 -1.45 -37.63 16.32
N TRP A 370 -2.14 -38.72 15.98
CA TRP A 370 -3.45 -39.05 16.53
C TRP A 370 -3.40 -39.17 18.05
N SER A 371 -2.48 -39.99 18.56
CA SER A 371 -2.28 -40.17 20.00
C SER A 371 -2.01 -38.83 20.67
N ARG A 372 -1.12 -38.03 20.09
CA ARG A 372 -0.75 -36.73 20.67
C ARG A 372 -1.92 -35.76 20.73
N ILE A 373 -2.72 -35.65 19.66
CA ILE A 373 -3.93 -34.80 19.66
C ILE A 373 -4.90 -35.32 20.73
N PHE A 374 -5.10 -36.63 20.82
CA PHE A 374 -5.98 -37.21 21.83
C PHE A 374 -5.52 -36.89 23.27
N ASP A 375 -4.23 -37.06 23.56
CA ASP A 375 -3.65 -36.74 24.87
C ASP A 375 -3.87 -35.28 25.25
N VAL A 376 -3.67 -34.35 24.30
CA VAL A 376 -3.94 -32.92 24.48
C VAL A 376 -5.42 -32.67 24.79
N THR A 377 -6.31 -33.28 24.01
CA THR A 377 -7.76 -33.07 24.17
C THR A 377 -8.26 -33.65 25.49
N ALA A 378 -7.76 -34.80 25.92
CA ALA A 378 -8.12 -35.42 27.19
C ALA A 378 -7.75 -34.52 28.37
N LEU A 379 -6.50 -34.01 28.40
CA LEU A 379 -6.05 -33.07 29.43
C LEU A 379 -6.88 -31.78 29.46
N PHE A 380 -7.29 -31.29 28.29
CA PHE A 380 -8.18 -30.13 28.22
C PHE A 380 -9.56 -30.40 28.84
N PHE A 381 -10.15 -31.58 28.66
CA PHE A 381 -11.48 -31.89 29.21
C PHE A 381 -11.45 -32.25 30.69
N ASP A 382 -10.41 -32.94 31.14
CA ASP A 382 -10.30 -33.40 32.53
C ASP A 382 -10.06 -32.23 33.49
N ASP A 383 -9.24 -31.25 33.10
CA ASP A 383 -9.00 -30.05 33.90
C ASP A 383 -8.55 -28.87 33.03
N ILE A 384 -9.52 -28.10 32.52
CA ILE A 384 -9.26 -26.90 31.70
C ILE A 384 -8.32 -25.92 32.43
N MET A 385 -8.46 -25.80 33.75
CA MET A 385 -7.68 -24.85 34.55
C MET A 385 -6.26 -25.34 34.78
N ALA A 386 -6.05 -26.63 35.09
CA ALA A 386 -4.70 -27.19 35.19
C ALA A 386 -4.03 -27.29 33.81
N PHE A 387 -4.77 -27.54 32.73
CA PHE A 387 -4.23 -27.46 31.38
C PHE A 387 -3.81 -26.03 31.06
N HIS A 388 -4.64 -25.04 31.36
CA HIS A 388 -4.30 -23.63 31.19
C HIS A 388 -3.05 -23.21 31.98
N GLU A 389 -2.94 -23.64 33.25
CA GLU A 389 -1.81 -23.36 34.14
C GLU A 389 -0.53 -24.11 33.70
N MET A 390 -0.66 -25.37 33.27
CA MET A 390 0.45 -26.19 32.76
C MET A 390 1.00 -25.63 31.45
N MET A 391 0.12 -25.14 30.58
CA MET A 391 0.48 -24.54 29.28
C MET A 391 1.20 -23.21 29.46
N TYR A 392 0.92 -22.50 30.55
CA TYR A 392 1.48 -21.18 30.83
C TYR A 392 1.73 -21.04 32.34
N GLN A 393 2.95 -21.41 32.76
CA GLN A 393 3.43 -21.57 34.15
C GLN A 393 3.15 -20.42 35.16
N GLN A 394 2.54 -19.30 34.77
CA GLN A 394 2.18 -18.20 35.68
C GLN A 394 0.98 -17.40 35.16
N ARG A 395 -0.25 -17.91 35.31
CA ARG A 395 -1.48 -17.10 35.16
C ARG A 395 -2.27 -17.02 36.46
N SER A 396 -1.60 -16.53 37.49
CA SER A 396 -2.28 -15.93 38.64
C SER A 396 -3.07 -14.69 38.21
N ALA A 397 -4.17 -14.40 38.90
CA ALA A 397 -4.93 -13.15 38.78
C ALA A 397 -4.04 -11.89 38.95
N GLU A 398 -2.87 -12.04 39.58
CA GLU A 398 -1.85 -11.00 39.72
C GLU A 398 -1.20 -10.61 38.38
N THR A 399 -0.86 -11.57 37.53
CA THR A 399 -0.28 -11.31 36.20
C THR A 399 -1.26 -10.54 35.31
N GLU A 400 -2.55 -10.89 35.35
CA GLU A 400 -3.58 -10.16 34.59
C GLU A 400 -3.74 -8.71 35.09
N LYS A 401 -3.71 -8.50 36.42
CA LYS A 401 -3.74 -7.15 37.00
C LYS A 401 -2.51 -6.34 36.59
N GLU A 402 -1.34 -6.95 36.60
CA GLU A 402 -0.08 -6.32 36.17
C GLU A 402 -0.13 -5.87 34.71
N MET A 403 -0.56 -6.76 33.80
CA MET A 403 -0.67 -6.44 32.38
C MET A 403 -1.71 -5.34 32.10
N LYS A 404 -2.84 -5.35 32.83
CA LYS A 404 -3.82 -4.24 32.78
C LYS A 404 -3.23 -2.92 33.26
N ARG A 405 -2.35 -2.94 34.28
CA ARG A 405 -1.65 -1.75 34.77
C ARG A 405 -0.69 -1.22 33.71
N ARG A 406 0.18 -2.07 33.17
CA ARG A 406 1.12 -1.73 32.09
C ARG A 406 0.43 -1.14 30.87
N LYS A 407 -0.69 -1.74 30.43
CA LYS A 407 -1.51 -1.20 29.33
C LYS A 407 -2.02 0.23 29.59
N ARG A 408 -2.41 0.54 30.83
CA ARG A 408 -2.82 1.90 31.22
C ARG A 408 -1.63 2.87 31.23
N GLU A 409 -0.49 2.45 31.75
CA GLU A 409 0.75 3.25 31.77
C GLU A 409 1.23 3.59 30.35
N VAL A 410 1.20 2.63 29.42
CA VAL A 410 1.50 2.86 28.00
C VAL A 410 0.55 3.91 27.40
N GLY A 411 -0.74 3.82 27.70
CA GLY A 411 -1.73 4.80 27.25
C GLY A 411 -1.46 6.22 27.78
N GLN A 412 -0.97 6.35 29.00
CA GLN A 412 -0.60 7.64 29.61
C GLN A 412 0.70 8.19 29.00
N ALA A 413 1.74 7.35 28.87
CA ALA A 413 3.02 7.73 28.27
C ALA A 413 2.86 8.20 26.83
N ARG A 414 2.03 7.52 26.01
CA ARG A 414 1.71 7.97 24.65
C ARG A 414 1.04 9.34 24.60
N LYS A 415 0.14 9.63 25.55
CA LYS A 415 -0.48 10.97 25.65
C LYS A 415 0.55 12.04 26.00
N ARG A 416 1.50 11.71 26.90
CA ARG A 416 2.59 12.62 27.28
C ARG A 416 3.55 12.88 26.13
N ILE A 417 3.94 11.86 25.37
CA ILE A 417 4.77 12.04 24.15
C ILE A 417 4.07 12.99 23.17
N ALA A 418 2.78 12.80 22.90
CA ALA A 418 2.03 13.68 22.01
C ALA A 418 1.87 15.12 22.54
N GLU A 419 1.92 15.31 23.86
CA GLU A 419 1.97 16.62 24.50
C GLU A 419 3.34 17.27 24.33
N LEU A 420 4.44 16.53 24.55
CA LEU A 420 5.81 16.98 24.34
C LEU A 420 6.03 17.42 22.89
N ASP A 421 5.52 16.68 21.90
CA ASP A 421 5.58 17.09 20.48
C ASP A 421 4.92 18.46 20.22
N ARG A 422 3.85 18.80 20.96
CA ARG A 422 3.17 20.10 20.83
C ARG A 422 3.96 21.20 21.52
N ILE A 423 4.53 20.90 22.68
CA ILE A 423 5.38 21.81 23.44
C ILE A 423 6.62 22.14 22.59
N PHE A 424 7.28 21.15 22.01
CA PHE A 424 8.48 21.33 21.19
C PHE A 424 8.21 22.23 19.98
N LYS A 425 7.09 22.05 19.28
CA LYS A 425 6.68 22.93 18.17
C LYS A 425 6.52 24.38 18.60
N ARG A 426 5.87 24.62 19.75
CA ARG A 426 5.66 25.97 20.27
C ARG A 426 6.98 26.64 20.64
N ILE A 427 7.87 25.93 21.33
CA ILE A 427 9.17 26.50 21.77
C ILE A 427 10.05 26.81 20.55
N TYR A 428 9.98 26.01 19.49
CA TYR A 428 10.65 26.32 18.22
C TYR A 428 10.10 27.60 17.55
N GLU A 429 8.77 27.79 17.55
CA GLU A 429 8.15 29.04 17.07
C GLU A 429 8.56 30.26 17.93
N ASP A 430 8.66 30.07 19.25
CA ASP A 430 9.10 31.09 20.20
C ASP A 430 10.58 31.49 20.01
N ASP A 431 11.46 30.54 19.64
CA ASP A 431 12.88 30.81 19.31
C ASP A 431 12.99 31.66 18.03
N ILE A 432 12.25 31.29 16.98
CA ILE A 432 12.26 32.03 15.69
C ILE A 432 11.69 33.45 15.85
N SER A 433 10.65 33.61 16.67
CA SER A 433 10.04 34.92 16.92
C SER A 433 10.84 35.79 17.89
N GLY A 434 11.90 35.25 18.50
CA GLY A 434 12.72 35.94 19.50
C GLY A 434 12.05 36.12 20.85
N ALA A 435 10.94 35.41 21.10
CA ALA A 435 10.24 35.43 22.39
C ALA A 435 11.04 34.72 23.50
N ILE A 436 11.94 33.81 23.12
CA ILE A 436 12.95 33.19 24.01
C ILE A 436 14.35 33.35 23.43
N SER A 437 15.37 33.25 24.28
CA SER A 437 16.76 33.21 23.80
C SER A 437 17.11 31.83 23.26
N HIS A 438 18.00 31.79 22.27
CA HIS A 438 18.45 30.53 21.67
C HIS A 438 19.12 29.57 22.67
N ASP A 439 19.87 30.09 23.65
CA ASP A 439 20.44 29.28 24.74
C ASP A 439 19.34 28.63 25.61
N ARG A 440 18.22 29.32 25.81
CA ARG A 440 17.05 28.81 26.53
C ARG A 440 16.34 27.72 25.73
N PHE A 441 16.20 27.91 24.41
CA PHE A 441 15.68 26.90 23.50
C PHE A 441 16.49 25.60 23.60
N LEU A 442 17.82 25.68 23.48
CA LEU A 442 18.71 24.51 23.51
C LEU A 442 18.60 23.70 24.82
N LYS A 443 18.44 24.37 25.96
CA LYS A 443 18.25 23.70 27.26
C LYS A 443 16.91 22.99 27.36
N LEU A 444 15.82 23.69 27.03
CA LEU A 444 14.46 23.13 27.09
C LEU A 444 14.27 22.01 26.07
N SER A 445 14.79 22.18 24.84
CA SER A 445 14.71 21.15 23.80
C SER A 445 15.42 19.88 24.23
N ALA A 446 16.60 19.98 24.85
CA ALA A 446 17.34 18.83 25.34
C ALA A 446 16.60 18.07 26.46
N GLU A 447 15.96 18.79 27.40
CA GLU A 447 15.17 18.18 28.48
C GLU A 447 13.94 17.44 27.92
N TYR A 448 13.18 18.07 27.02
CA TYR A 448 12.00 17.44 26.42
C TYR A 448 12.35 16.28 25.49
N GLU A 449 13.44 16.37 24.73
CA GLU A 449 13.93 15.25 23.91
C GLU A 449 14.38 14.06 24.78
N ALA A 450 14.99 14.31 25.94
CA ALA A 450 15.35 13.27 26.88
C ALA A 450 14.12 12.59 27.48
N GLU A 451 13.14 13.37 27.96
CA GLU A 451 11.87 12.84 28.48
C GLU A 451 11.12 12.02 27.41
N GLN A 452 11.06 12.54 26.18
CA GLN A 452 10.42 11.84 25.06
C GLN A 452 11.11 10.50 24.77
N ARG A 453 12.44 10.46 24.76
CA ARG A 453 13.20 9.23 24.51
C ARG A 453 12.95 8.17 25.59
N GLU A 454 12.96 8.57 26.87
CA GLU A 454 12.67 7.65 27.99
C GLU A 454 11.24 7.08 27.90
N LEU A 455 10.26 7.93 27.59
CA LEU A 455 8.88 7.51 27.43
C LEU A 455 8.70 6.59 26.21
N GLU A 456 9.38 6.87 25.10
CA GLU A 456 9.34 6.02 23.90
C GLU A 456 9.95 4.64 24.16
N GLU A 457 11.08 4.56 24.86
CA GLU A 457 11.70 3.29 25.26
C GLU A 457 10.78 2.50 26.21
N LYS A 458 10.20 3.16 27.21
CA LYS A 458 9.23 2.53 28.13
C LYS A 458 8.00 2.02 27.39
N VAL A 459 7.41 2.84 26.52
CA VAL A 459 6.24 2.46 25.70
C VAL A 459 6.58 1.24 24.85
N LYS A 460 7.76 1.20 24.24
CA LYS A 460 8.18 0.07 23.41
C LYS A 460 8.29 -1.22 24.21
N ALA A 461 8.96 -1.18 25.37
CA ALA A 461 9.14 -2.36 26.22
C ALA A 461 7.80 -2.87 26.80
N ASP A 462 7.02 -1.98 27.42
CA ASP A 462 5.75 -2.36 28.05
C ASP A 462 4.70 -2.80 27.02
N GLN A 463 4.65 -2.16 25.85
CA GLN A 463 3.75 -2.58 24.78
C GLN A 463 4.11 -3.97 24.26
N GLN A 464 5.40 -4.28 24.10
CA GLN A 464 5.83 -5.61 23.64
C GLN A 464 5.39 -6.72 24.60
N GLU A 465 5.47 -6.49 25.92
CA GLU A 465 5.00 -7.44 26.92
C GLU A 465 3.48 -7.59 26.91
N VAL A 466 2.74 -6.46 26.85
CA VAL A 466 1.28 -6.46 26.77
C VAL A 466 0.81 -7.19 25.51
N ASP A 467 1.41 -6.90 24.36
CA ASP A 467 1.07 -7.54 23.08
C ASP A 467 1.36 -9.04 23.13
N THR A 468 2.51 -9.43 23.68
CA THR A 468 2.86 -10.85 23.85
C THR A 468 1.85 -11.57 24.75
N TYR A 469 1.43 -10.93 25.85
CA TYR A 469 0.43 -11.49 26.76
C TYR A 469 -0.95 -11.59 26.11
N GLU A 470 -1.40 -10.55 25.42
CA GLU A 470 -2.70 -10.53 24.72
C GLU A 470 -2.73 -11.56 23.57
N GLN A 471 -1.64 -11.66 22.80
CA GLN A 471 -1.48 -12.69 21.77
C GLN A 471 -1.56 -14.09 22.38
N ASN A 472 -0.82 -14.37 23.44
CA ASN A 472 -0.85 -15.68 24.11
C ASN A 472 -2.24 -16.01 24.68
N LYS A 473 -3.04 -15.02 25.07
CA LYS A 473 -4.42 -15.23 25.51
C LYS A 473 -5.33 -15.60 24.33
N SER A 474 -5.26 -14.82 23.25
CA SER A 474 -6.00 -15.07 22.02
C SER A 474 -5.65 -16.44 21.42
N ASP A 475 -4.38 -16.81 21.44
CA ASP A 475 -3.86 -18.09 20.97
C ASP A 475 -4.46 -19.25 21.77
N PHE A 476 -4.51 -19.16 23.10
CA PHE A 476 -5.17 -20.17 23.93
C PHE A 476 -6.67 -20.29 23.62
N ASP A 477 -7.38 -19.16 23.53
CA ASP A 477 -8.81 -19.15 23.25
C ASP A 477 -9.10 -19.79 21.86
N SER A 478 -8.24 -19.50 20.88
CA SER A 478 -8.29 -20.10 19.54
C SER A 478 -8.03 -21.62 19.59
N PHE A 479 -7.03 -22.05 20.35
CA PHE A 479 -6.71 -23.47 20.51
C PHE A 479 -7.84 -24.23 21.22
N ALA A 480 -8.42 -23.63 22.25
CA ALA A 480 -9.57 -24.17 22.97
C ALA A 480 -10.80 -24.31 22.05
N ALA A 481 -11.03 -23.33 21.16
CA ALA A 481 -12.08 -23.42 20.15
C ALA A 481 -11.86 -24.59 19.18
N ILE A 482 -10.62 -24.83 18.74
CA ILE A 482 -10.26 -25.95 17.87
C ILE A 482 -10.49 -27.29 18.60
N ILE A 483 -10.10 -27.42 19.87
CA ILE A 483 -10.36 -28.63 20.66
C ILE A 483 -11.87 -28.91 20.74
N ARG A 484 -12.67 -27.89 21.05
CA ARG A 484 -14.14 -28.02 21.12
C ARG A 484 -14.79 -28.38 19.79
N LYS A 485 -14.22 -27.92 18.67
CA LYS A 485 -14.71 -28.24 17.32
C LYS A 485 -14.51 -29.71 16.95
N TYR A 486 -13.45 -30.33 17.45
CA TYR A 486 -13.04 -31.68 17.10
C TYR A 486 -13.07 -32.65 18.28
N VAL A 487 -14.14 -32.61 19.08
CA VAL A 487 -14.36 -33.62 20.13
C VAL A 487 -14.86 -34.92 19.50
N GLY A 488 -14.28 -36.05 19.89
CA GLY A 488 -14.74 -37.38 19.45
C GLY A 488 -14.44 -37.72 17.99
N ILE A 489 -13.43 -37.09 17.40
CA ILE A 489 -12.95 -37.44 16.05
C ILE A 489 -12.59 -38.92 15.98
N LYS A 490 -12.88 -39.53 14.83
CA LYS A 490 -12.50 -40.93 14.52
C LYS A 490 -11.35 -41.04 13.52
N GLU A 491 -11.11 -39.99 12.73
CA GLU A 491 -10.05 -39.97 11.72
C GLU A 491 -9.40 -38.58 11.59
N LEU A 492 -8.09 -38.56 11.28
CA LEU A 492 -7.38 -37.34 10.90
C LEU A 492 -7.69 -36.94 9.46
N THR A 493 -8.19 -35.72 9.29
CA THR A 493 -8.35 -35.07 7.99
C THR A 493 -7.27 -33.99 7.81
N PRO A 494 -6.99 -33.55 6.57
CA PRO A 494 -6.08 -32.45 6.32
C PRO A 494 -6.46 -31.16 7.05
N ALA A 495 -7.76 -30.88 7.21
CA ALA A 495 -8.25 -29.71 7.95
C ALA A 495 -7.84 -29.78 9.42
N ILE A 496 -8.11 -30.92 10.09
CA ILE A 496 -7.72 -31.15 11.49
C ILE A 496 -6.21 -30.98 11.66
N VAL A 497 -5.42 -31.65 10.82
CA VAL A 497 -3.95 -31.56 10.89
C VAL A 497 -3.47 -30.14 10.69
N ASN A 498 -4.03 -29.41 9.73
CA ASN A 498 -3.65 -28.04 9.46
C ASN A 498 -4.11 -27.08 10.58
N GLU A 499 -5.23 -27.33 11.26
CA GLU A 499 -5.71 -26.52 12.39
C GLU A 499 -4.95 -26.81 13.69
N PHE A 500 -4.55 -28.05 13.96
CA PHE A 500 -3.82 -28.40 15.19
C PHE A 500 -2.30 -28.23 15.10
N ILE A 501 -1.68 -28.55 13.96
CA ILE A 501 -0.23 -28.79 13.91
C ILE A 501 0.49 -27.70 13.12
N LYS A 502 1.41 -27.00 13.79
CA LYS A 502 2.28 -26.00 13.16
C LYS A 502 3.44 -26.65 12.43
N LYS A 503 4.14 -27.58 13.11
CA LYS A 503 5.38 -28.18 12.63
C LYS A 503 5.57 -29.57 13.24
N ILE A 504 6.08 -30.50 12.45
CA ILE A 504 6.53 -31.82 12.91
C ILE A 504 8.02 -31.93 12.62
N THR A 505 8.83 -32.21 13.62
CA THR A 505 10.27 -32.42 13.48
C THR A 505 10.59 -33.90 13.66
N VAL A 506 11.23 -34.50 12.66
CA VAL A 506 11.61 -35.91 12.66
C VAL A 506 13.12 -36.02 12.82
N HIS A 507 13.54 -36.76 13.85
CA HIS A 507 14.94 -37.03 14.16
C HIS A 507 15.49 -38.23 13.41
N ALA A 508 16.81 -38.39 13.43
CA ALA A 508 17.45 -39.57 12.86
C ALA A 508 16.96 -40.85 13.59
N PRO A 509 16.79 -41.97 12.88
CA PRO A 509 16.46 -43.23 13.51
C PRO A 509 17.67 -43.79 14.26
N GLU A 510 17.45 -44.22 15.50
CA GLU A 510 18.42 -44.88 16.35
C GLU A 510 18.06 -46.36 16.52
N LYS A 511 19.04 -47.18 16.90
CA LYS A 511 18.83 -48.60 17.20
C LYS A 511 19.10 -48.82 18.68
N VAL A 512 18.03 -49.03 19.43
CA VAL A 512 18.07 -49.31 20.87
C VAL A 512 17.56 -50.74 21.06
N ASP A 513 18.35 -51.61 21.70
CA ASP A 513 18.01 -53.02 21.96
C ASP A 513 17.53 -53.79 20.72
N GLY A 514 18.20 -53.57 19.58
CA GLY A 514 17.85 -54.23 18.32
C GLY A 514 16.64 -53.65 17.59
N LYS A 515 15.87 -52.75 18.22
CA LYS A 515 14.68 -52.12 17.66
C LYS A 515 15.00 -50.72 17.13
N ARG A 516 14.34 -50.34 16.03
CA ARG A 516 14.42 -48.99 15.47
C ARG A 516 13.55 -48.05 16.31
N VAL A 517 14.18 -47.07 16.95
CA VAL A 517 13.53 -46.00 17.71
C VAL A 517 13.74 -44.70 16.95
N GLN A 518 12.74 -43.82 16.94
CA GLN A 518 12.86 -42.53 16.26
C GLN A 518 12.05 -41.49 17.01
N LYS A 519 12.70 -40.40 17.40
CA LYS A 519 12.05 -39.27 18.07
C LYS A 519 11.28 -38.41 17.06
N VAL A 520 10.08 -37.97 17.44
CA VAL A 520 9.23 -37.07 16.66
C VAL A 520 8.70 -35.98 17.58
N ASP A 521 9.02 -34.73 17.27
CA ASP A 521 8.53 -33.56 18.00
C ASP A 521 7.38 -32.92 17.23
N ILE A 522 6.28 -32.63 17.94
CA ILE A 522 5.08 -32.03 17.35
C ILE A 522 4.86 -30.68 18.02
N VAL A 523 4.90 -29.64 17.20
CA VAL A 523 4.59 -28.26 17.57
C VAL A 523 3.16 -27.98 17.15
N PHE A 524 2.30 -27.70 18.12
CA PHE A 524 0.91 -27.32 17.91
C PHE A 524 0.81 -25.85 17.47
N ASN A 525 -0.24 -25.54 16.71
CA ASN A 525 -0.61 -24.15 16.47
C ASN A 525 -1.00 -23.49 17.81
N PHE A 526 -0.75 -22.19 17.93
CA PHE A 526 -1.09 -21.34 19.08
C PHE A 526 -0.31 -21.62 20.38
N VAL A 527 0.08 -22.87 20.67
CA VAL A 527 0.71 -23.18 21.96
C VAL A 527 2.09 -23.83 21.88
N GLY A 528 2.62 -24.03 20.66
CA GLY A 528 4.00 -24.48 20.50
C GLY A 528 4.20 -25.95 20.85
N GLU A 529 5.38 -26.30 21.37
CA GLU A 529 5.73 -27.68 21.72
C GLU A 529 5.23 -28.04 23.12
N LEU A 530 4.39 -29.06 23.20
CA LEU A 530 3.85 -29.55 24.47
C LEU A 530 4.64 -30.76 24.93
N ASN A 531 5.47 -30.54 25.94
CA ASN A 531 6.16 -31.61 26.65
C ASN A 531 5.20 -32.24 27.65
N PHE A 532 4.41 -33.19 27.18
CA PHE A 532 3.73 -34.11 28.07
C PHE A 532 4.83 -34.90 28.79
N LEU A 533 5.10 -34.55 30.05
CA LEU A 533 5.82 -35.44 30.95
C LEU A 533 5.11 -36.78 30.82
N SER A 534 5.83 -37.79 30.33
CA SER A 534 5.31 -39.15 30.21
C SER A 534 4.59 -39.46 31.50
N ALA A 535 3.30 -39.80 31.39
CA ALA A 535 2.46 -40.23 32.50
C ALA A 535 3.33 -41.00 33.48
N THR A 536 3.40 -40.48 34.70
CA THR A 536 4.05 -41.12 35.83
C THR A 536 3.68 -42.59 35.77
N GLN A 537 4.67 -43.47 35.59
CA GLN A 537 4.44 -44.91 35.62
C GLN A 537 3.53 -45.19 36.82
N PRO A 538 2.40 -45.92 36.65
CA PRO A 538 1.64 -46.35 37.81
C PRO A 538 2.64 -47.14 38.66
N LYS A 539 2.93 -46.65 39.87
CA LYS A 539 3.66 -47.41 40.88
C LYS A 539 3.00 -48.78 40.89
N ARG A 540 3.75 -49.81 40.50
CA ARG A 540 3.44 -51.18 40.89
C ARG A 540 3.33 -51.15 42.40
N GLN A 541 2.10 -51.13 42.91
CA GLN A 541 1.84 -51.51 44.29
C GLN A 541 2.07 -53.02 44.31
N GLY A 542 3.27 -53.39 44.75
CA GLY A 542 3.55 -54.72 45.26
C GLY A 542 3.21 -54.73 46.75
N ALA A 543 2.17 -55.48 47.10
CA ALA A 543 2.02 -56.31 48.30
C ALA A 543 0.68 -57.03 48.17
#